data_AF-A0A9P7DKP9-F1
#
_entry.id   AF-A0A9P7DKP9-F1
#
_cell.length_a   1.000
_cell.length_b   1.000
_cell.length_c   1.000
_cell.angle_alpha   90.00
_cell.angle_beta   90.00
_cell.angle_gamma   90.00
#
_symmetry.space_group_name_H-M   'P 1'
#
loop_
_entity.id
_entity.type
_entity.pdbx_description
1 polymer ?
#
loop_
_entity_poly.entity_id
_entity_poly.type
_entity_poly.pdbx_seq_one_letter_code
_entity_poly.pdbx_strand_id
1 'polypeptide(L)'
;KASKKLVMQMHEDSGSNFLNLAAALKIILGQTVKDADIPQVKHILHEYLIKFIKIHPKDVKLTHHLVTHIFDQLHDYGPVYRFWTFLFERLNKLLKSYSTNNHGTGELEVSFFHTFEKDQELQMMVCIVQIVNESNSRYVSSLVTY
;
A
#
# COMPACT_ATOMS: atom_id res chain seq x y z
N LYS A 1 -9.97 10.07 -45.61
CA LYS A 1 -9.21 9.12 -44.76
C LYS A 1 -10.23 8.39 -43.88
N ALA A 2 -10.52 7.11 -44.15
CA ALA A 2 -11.48 6.34 -43.37
C ALA A 2 -10.90 6.05 -41.97
N SER A 3 -11.64 6.39 -40.92
CA SER A 3 -11.32 6.03 -39.54
C SER A 3 -11.50 4.51 -39.40
N LYS A 4 -10.38 3.78 -39.27
CA LYS A 4 -10.39 2.34 -39.03
C LYS A 4 -10.98 2.13 -37.64
N LYS A 5 -12.24 1.72 -37.55
CA LYS A 5 -12.90 1.37 -36.29
C LYS A 5 -12.06 0.27 -35.64
N LEU A 6 -11.32 0.62 -34.58
CA LEU A 6 -10.58 -0.33 -33.76
C LEU A 6 -11.61 -1.21 -33.06
N VAL A 7 -11.88 -2.37 -33.65
CA VAL A 7 -12.59 -3.42 -32.94
C VAL A 7 -11.59 -3.96 -31.93
N MET A 8 -11.70 -3.54 -30.67
CA MET A 8 -10.97 -4.16 -29.57
C MET A 8 -11.53 -5.58 -29.39
N GLN A 9 -11.01 -6.52 -30.17
CA GLN A 9 -11.23 -7.93 -29.89
C GLN A 9 -10.36 -8.29 -28.69
N MET A 10 -11.04 -8.49 -27.56
CA MET A 10 -10.41 -9.02 -26.35
C MET A 10 -10.02 -10.47 -26.63
N HIS A 11 -8.77 -10.85 -26.33
CA HIS A 11 -8.33 -12.23 -26.43
C HIS A 11 -9.19 -13.11 -25.52
N GLU A 12 -9.53 -14.32 -25.94
CA GLU A 12 -10.47 -15.20 -25.23
C GLU A 12 -10.06 -15.42 -23.76
N ASP A 13 -8.76 -15.59 -23.52
CA ASP A 13 -8.20 -15.76 -22.17
C ASP A 13 -8.04 -14.46 -21.34
N SER A 14 -8.21 -13.27 -21.92
CA SER A 14 -7.99 -12.00 -21.19
C SER A 14 -8.92 -11.87 -19.99
N GLY A 15 -10.17 -12.35 -20.10
CA GLY A 15 -11.14 -12.32 -19.01
C GLY A 15 -10.70 -13.20 -17.82
N SER A 16 -10.32 -14.45 -18.09
CA SER A 16 -9.80 -15.37 -17.06
C SER A 16 -8.53 -14.82 -16.43
N ASN A 17 -7.63 -14.24 -17.24
CA ASN A 17 -6.41 -13.65 -16.74
C ASN A 17 -6.68 -12.45 -15.80
N PHE A 18 -7.64 -11.59 -16.18
CA PHE A 18 -8.08 -10.49 -15.32
C PHE A 18 -8.66 -10.97 -14.00
N LEU A 19 -9.42 -12.06 -14.00
CA LEU A 19 -9.95 -12.65 -12.76
C LEU A 19 -8.84 -13.17 -11.84
N ASN A 20 -7.78 -13.77 -12.38
CA ASN A 20 -6.60 -14.14 -11.59
C ASN A 20 -5.97 -12.91 -10.92
N LEU A 21 -5.82 -11.81 -11.65
CA LEU A 21 -5.33 -10.56 -11.07
C LEU A 21 -6.26 -10.03 -9.97
N ALA A 22 -7.57 -9.98 -10.24
CA ALA A 22 -8.54 -9.49 -9.27
C ALA A 22 -8.58 -10.34 -7.99
N ALA A 23 -8.47 -11.67 -8.12
CA ALA A 23 -8.38 -12.58 -6.99
C ALA A 23 -7.12 -12.35 -6.15
N ALA A 24 -5.96 -12.18 -6.80
CA ALA A 24 -4.72 -11.87 -6.09
C ALA A 24 -4.79 -10.50 -5.39
N LEU A 25 -5.26 -9.46 -6.08
CA LEU A 25 -5.38 -8.10 -5.53
C LEU A 25 -6.33 -8.02 -4.34
N LYS A 26 -7.42 -8.80 -4.35
CA LYS A 26 -8.36 -8.85 -3.22
C LYS A 26 -7.67 -9.24 -1.91
N ILE A 27 -6.67 -10.11 -1.96
CA ILE A 27 -5.94 -10.56 -0.77
C ILE A 27 -4.77 -9.60 -0.47
N ILE A 28 -3.99 -9.23 -1.48
CA ILE A 28 -2.85 -8.29 -1.34
C ILE A 28 -3.30 -6.94 -0.75
N LEU A 29 -4.43 -6.41 -1.22
CA LEU A 29 -4.99 -5.15 -0.76
C LEU A 29 -5.96 -5.33 0.42
N GLY A 30 -5.90 -6.46 1.12
CA GLY A 30 -6.67 -6.66 2.34
C GLY A 30 -6.17 -5.78 3.49
N GLN A 31 -7.06 -5.44 4.44
CA GLN A 31 -6.65 -4.78 5.69
C GLN A 31 -5.79 -5.69 6.57
N THR A 32 -5.92 -7.00 6.39
CA THR A 32 -5.12 -8.03 7.05
C THR A 32 -4.75 -9.06 6.00
N VAL A 33 -3.48 -9.42 5.95
CA VAL A 33 -2.94 -10.48 5.09
C VAL A 33 -2.40 -11.56 6.02
N LYS A 34 -2.82 -12.81 5.83
CA LYS A 34 -2.32 -13.94 6.61
C LYS A 34 -1.14 -14.56 5.89
N ASP A 35 -0.08 -14.89 6.62
CA ASP A 35 1.11 -15.53 6.04
C ASP A 35 0.80 -16.86 5.37
N ALA A 36 -0.19 -17.60 5.90
CA ALA A 36 -0.66 -18.86 5.33
C ALA A 36 -1.25 -18.70 3.91
N ASP A 37 -1.79 -17.52 3.58
CA ASP A 37 -2.40 -17.25 2.28
C ASP A 37 -1.36 -16.82 1.22
N ILE A 38 -0.17 -16.35 1.66
CA ILE A 38 0.87 -15.79 0.78
C ILE A 38 1.29 -16.76 -0.33
N PRO A 39 1.58 -18.05 -0.08
CA PRO A 39 2.00 -18.96 -1.14
C PRO A 39 0.96 -19.12 -2.25
N GLN A 40 -0.32 -19.20 -1.88
CA GLN A 40 -1.42 -19.34 -2.84
C GLN A 40 -1.58 -18.07 -3.66
N VAL A 41 -1.57 -16.90 -3.03
CA VAL A 41 -1.71 -15.61 -3.72
C VAL A 41 -0.54 -15.35 -4.66
N LYS A 42 0.68 -15.68 -4.22
CA LYS A 42 1.89 -15.58 -5.04
C LYS A 42 1.79 -16.45 -6.29
N HIS A 43 1.27 -17.66 -6.16
CA HIS A 43 1.02 -18.55 -7.28
C HIS A 43 0.00 -17.95 -8.27
N ILE A 44 -1.16 -17.48 -7.80
CA ILE A 44 -2.20 -16.87 -8.65
C ILE A 44 -1.67 -15.63 -9.38
N LEU A 45 -0.93 -14.77 -8.69
CA LEU A 45 -0.33 -13.58 -9.29
C LEU A 45 0.70 -13.95 -10.36
N HIS A 46 1.51 -14.98 -10.10
CA HIS A 46 2.50 -15.46 -11.06
C HIS A 46 1.85 -16.05 -12.32
N GLU A 47 0.77 -16.84 -12.16
CA GLU A 47 -0.02 -17.31 -13.30
C GLU A 47 -0.58 -16.16 -14.14
N TYR A 48 -1.09 -15.11 -13.47
CA TYR A 48 -1.54 -13.90 -14.14
C TYR A 48 -0.42 -13.27 -14.98
N LEU A 49 0.77 -13.10 -14.41
CA LEU A 49 1.92 -12.48 -15.09
C LEU A 49 2.37 -13.30 -16.30
N ILE A 50 2.47 -14.62 -16.17
CA ILE A 50 2.84 -15.51 -17.29
C ILE A 50 1.81 -15.39 -18.42
N LYS A 51 0.52 -15.49 -18.10
CA LYS A 51 -0.55 -15.37 -19.11
C LYS A 51 -0.58 -13.97 -19.72
N PHE A 52 -0.36 -12.92 -18.92
CA PHE A 52 -0.29 -11.55 -19.42
C PHE A 52 0.83 -11.35 -20.44
N ILE A 53 2.03 -11.87 -20.17
CA ILE A 53 3.17 -11.80 -21.10
C ILE A 53 2.85 -12.53 -22.41
N LYS A 54 2.14 -13.66 -22.35
CA LYS A 54 1.73 -14.41 -23.54
C LYS A 54 0.71 -13.66 -24.40
N ILE A 55 -0.30 -13.06 -23.76
CA ILE A 55 -1.40 -12.37 -24.46
C ILE A 55 -0.97 -10.98 -24.94
N HIS A 56 -0.17 -10.27 -24.14
CA HIS A 56 0.20 -8.86 -24.33
C HIS A 56 1.73 -8.63 -24.21
N PRO A 57 2.56 -9.28 -25.03
CA PRO A 57 4.02 -9.20 -24.89
C PRO A 57 4.60 -7.79 -25.06
N LYS A 58 3.89 -6.91 -25.78
CA LYS A 58 4.32 -5.52 -26.02
C LYS A 58 3.86 -4.54 -24.95
N ASP A 59 2.94 -4.94 -24.08
CA ASP A 59 2.30 -4.05 -23.09
C ASP A 59 2.82 -4.32 -21.66
N VAL A 60 3.90 -5.08 -21.52
CA VAL A 60 4.55 -5.33 -20.24
C VAL A 60 5.20 -4.04 -19.75
N LYS A 61 4.71 -3.56 -18.60
CA LYS A 61 5.18 -2.34 -17.92
C LYS A 61 5.99 -2.66 -16.68
N LEU A 62 6.78 -1.70 -16.22
CA LEU A 62 7.53 -1.76 -14.94
C LEU A 62 6.64 -2.19 -13.76
N THR A 63 5.37 -1.77 -13.74
CA THR A 63 4.40 -2.18 -12.70
C THR A 63 4.23 -3.70 -12.57
N HIS A 64 4.36 -4.44 -13.67
CA HIS A 64 4.30 -5.92 -13.67
C HIS A 64 5.53 -6.55 -13.03
N HIS A 65 6.67 -5.86 -13.06
CA HIS A 65 7.85 -6.27 -12.31
C HIS A 65 7.73 -5.86 -10.84
N LEU A 66 7.33 -4.61 -10.56
CA LEU A 66 7.21 -4.14 -9.18
C LEU A 66 6.21 -4.98 -8.36
N VAL A 67 5.13 -5.46 -8.96
CA VAL A 67 4.15 -6.30 -8.25
C VAL A 67 4.76 -7.63 -7.78
N THR A 68 5.88 -8.09 -8.34
CA THR A 68 6.54 -9.32 -7.83
C THR A 68 7.20 -9.13 -6.48
N HIS A 69 7.54 -7.89 -6.12
CA HIS A 69 8.15 -7.51 -4.85
C HIS A 69 7.13 -7.17 -3.76
N ILE A 70 5.82 -7.21 -4.08
CA ILE A 70 4.78 -6.81 -3.12
C ILE A 70 4.76 -7.70 -1.87
N PHE A 71 5.18 -8.96 -1.97
CA PHE A 71 5.19 -9.87 -0.83
C PHE A 71 6.34 -9.57 0.14
N ASP A 72 7.50 -9.16 -0.37
CA ASP A 72 8.62 -8.70 0.45
C ASP A 72 8.20 -7.41 1.17
N GLN A 73 7.53 -6.50 0.46
CA GLN A 73 6.99 -5.26 1.03
C GLN A 73 5.91 -5.51 2.09
N LEU A 74 5.02 -6.50 1.89
CA LEU A 74 4.01 -6.88 2.87
C LEU A 74 4.65 -7.41 4.15
N HIS A 75 5.75 -8.15 4.04
CA HIS A 75 6.50 -8.67 5.18
C HIS A 75 7.22 -7.54 5.94
N ASP A 76 7.85 -6.62 5.21
CA ASP A 76 8.69 -5.57 5.82
C ASP A 76 7.87 -4.38 6.38
N TYR A 77 6.77 -4.01 5.71
CA TYR A 77 5.98 -2.81 6.03
C TYR A 77 4.55 -3.12 6.49
N GLY A 78 4.14 -4.39 6.49
CA GLY A 78 2.79 -4.82 6.79
C GLY A 78 1.80 -4.59 5.64
N PRO A 79 0.48 -4.64 5.89
CA PRO A 79 -0.54 -4.50 4.85
C PRO A 79 -0.41 -3.23 4.02
N VAL A 80 -0.71 -3.30 2.70
CA VAL A 80 -0.51 -2.20 1.73
C VAL A 80 -1.07 -0.86 2.20
N TYR A 81 -2.22 -0.85 2.87
CA TYR A 81 -2.83 0.36 3.42
C TYR A 81 -1.93 1.17 4.37
N ARG A 82 -0.92 0.54 4.98
CA ARG A 82 0.02 1.21 5.89
C ARG A 82 1.04 2.09 5.17
N PHE A 83 1.40 1.75 3.93
CA PHE A 83 2.43 2.46 3.16
C PHE A 83 1.91 3.01 1.82
N TRP A 84 0.62 2.84 1.52
CA TRP A 84 0.05 3.32 0.26
C TRP A 84 0.01 4.85 0.19
N THR A 85 0.40 5.39 -0.97
CA THR A 85 0.50 6.82 -1.24
C THR A 85 -0.83 7.58 -1.31
N PHE A 86 -1.97 6.88 -1.26
CA PHE A 86 -3.30 7.50 -1.31
C PHE A 86 -3.49 8.59 -0.24
N LEU A 87 -2.98 8.37 0.97
CA LEU A 87 -3.06 9.36 2.05
C LEU A 87 -2.29 10.63 1.68
N PHE A 88 -1.06 10.50 1.19
CA PHE A 88 -0.23 11.62 0.77
C PHE A 88 -0.84 12.39 -0.39
N GLU A 89 -1.44 11.73 -1.38
CA GLU A 89 -2.14 12.40 -2.48
C GLU A 89 -3.36 13.20 -1.99
N ARG A 90 -4.11 12.66 -1.03
CA ARG A 90 -5.22 13.37 -0.41
C ARG A 90 -4.75 14.59 0.36
N LEU A 91 -3.64 14.46 1.11
CA LEU A 91 -3.01 15.58 1.81
C LEU A 91 -2.53 16.65 0.83
N ASN A 92 -1.87 16.26 -0.27
CA ASN A 92 -1.44 17.19 -1.32
C ASN A 92 -2.63 17.99 -1.89
N LYS A 93 -3.77 17.33 -2.10
CA LYS A 93 -5.00 18.02 -2.54
C LYS A 93 -5.53 19.00 -1.49
N LEU A 94 -5.51 18.63 -0.22
CA LEU A 94 -5.90 19.52 0.88
C LEU A 94 -4.97 20.73 0.98
N LEU A 95 -3.66 20.52 0.93
CA LEU A 95 -2.66 21.59 0.94
C LEU A 95 -2.90 22.61 -0.17
N LYS A 96 -3.16 22.13 -1.39
CA LYS A 96 -3.50 22.98 -2.55
C LYS A 96 -4.81 23.77 -2.38
N SER A 97 -5.68 23.39 -1.46
CA SER A 97 -6.95 24.10 -1.22
C SER A 97 -6.84 25.30 -0.29
N TYR A 98 -5.73 25.44 0.44
CA TYR A 98 -5.49 26.59 1.31
C TYR A 98 -5.00 27.80 0.51
N SER A 99 -5.58 28.97 0.78
CA SER A 99 -5.04 30.24 0.28
C SER A 99 -3.70 30.50 0.97
N THR A 100 -2.62 30.56 0.20
CA THR A 100 -1.29 30.70 0.78
C THR A 100 -0.92 32.15 1.07
N ASN A 101 -1.83 33.14 0.89
CA ASN A 101 -1.57 34.57 1.10
C ASN A 101 -0.23 35.03 0.49
N ASN A 102 0.10 34.52 -0.70
CA ASN A 102 1.35 34.76 -1.41
C ASN A 102 2.63 34.15 -0.79
N HIS A 103 2.51 33.32 0.24
CA HIS A 103 3.55 32.38 0.68
C HIS A 103 3.61 31.20 -0.30
N GLY A 104 4.22 31.41 -1.45
CA GLY A 104 4.52 30.37 -2.42
C GLY A 104 5.81 29.61 -2.08
N THR A 105 6.17 28.63 -2.91
CA THR A 105 7.51 27.98 -2.90
C THR A 105 7.76 26.93 -1.81
N GLY A 106 6.71 26.30 -1.28
CA GLY A 106 6.89 25.14 -0.39
C GLY A 106 6.90 25.44 1.11
N GLU A 107 6.81 26.72 1.52
CA GLU A 107 6.90 27.13 2.93
C GLU A 107 5.81 26.48 3.81
N LEU A 108 4.60 26.35 3.27
CA LEU A 108 3.49 25.71 3.95
C LEU A 108 3.70 24.20 4.05
N GLU A 109 4.08 23.56 2.95
CA GLU A 109 4.38 22.13 2.90
C GLU A 109 5.46 21.74 3.91
N VAL A 110 6.52 22.54 4.01
CA VAL A 110 7.60 22.38 5.00
C VAL A 110 7.09 22.56 6.43
N SER A 111 6.26 23.58 6.67
CA SER A 111 5.68 23.82 8.00
C SER A 111 4.74 22.69 8.44
N PHE A 112 3.92 22.18 7.52
CA PHE A 112 3.08 21.01 7.75
C PHE A 112 3.90 19.76 8.03
N PHE A 113 4.98 19.52 7.26
CA PHE A 113 5.83 18.35 7.44
C PHE A 113 6.54 18.36 8.80
N HIS A 114 7.13 19.50 9.21
CA HIS A 114 7.74 19.62 10.54
C HIS A 114 6.72 19.43 11.67
N THR A 115 5.47 19.87 11.47
CA THR A 115 4.41 19.68 12.47
C THR A 115 4.00 18.21 12.56
N PHE A 116 3.86 17.55 11.40
CA PHE A 116 3.57 16.12 11.32
C PHE A 116 4.67 15.27 11.96
N GLU A 117 5.94 15.57 11.69
CA GLU A 117 7.09 14.90 12.29
C GLU A 117 7.07 15.00 13.82
N LYS A 118 6.89 16.21 14.37
CA LYS A 118 6.75 16.43 15.81
C LYS A 118 5.58 15.66 16.43
N ASP A 119 4.44 15.60 15.73
CA ASP A 119 3.29 14.84 16.19
C ASP A 119 3.58 13.33 16.19
N GLN A 120 4.24 12.80 15.17
CA GLN A 120 4.67 11.40 15.13
C GLN A 120 5.66 11.06 16.26
N GLU A 121 6.63 11.92 16.53
CA GLU A 121 7.56 11.76 17.66
C GLU A 121 6.83 11.72 18.99
N LEU A 122 5.87 12.62 19.21
CA LEU A 122 5.03 12.65 20.41
C LEU A 122 4.18 11.37 20.54
N GLN A 123 3.54 10.92 19.47
CA GLN A 123 2.76 9.68 19.46
C GLN A 123 3.64 8.46 19.78
N MET A 124 4.85 8.41 19.22
CA MET A 124 5.82 7.35 19.54
C MET A 124 6.22 7.37 21.01
N MET A 125 6.47 8.55 21.59
CA MET A 125 6.75 8.66 23.03
C MET A 125 5.57 8.19 23.89
N VAL A 126 4.35 8.58 23.56
CA VAL A 126 3.13 8.14 24.28
C VAL A 126 2.98 6.62 24.20
N CYS A 127 3.18 6.03 23.02
CA CYS A 127 3.13 4.58 22.81
C CYS A 127 4.17 3.85 23.68
N ILE A 128 5.43 4.34 23.71
CA ILE A 128 6.49 3.76 24.55
C ILE A 128 6.13 3.85 26.04
N VAL A 129 5.64 5.01 26.51
CA VAL A 129 5.24 5.18 27.92
C VAL A 129 4.11 4.23 28.29
N GLN A 130 3.13 4.05 27.40
CA GLN A 130 2.04 3.08 27.62
C GLN A 130 2.58 1.64 27.73
N ILE A 131 3.46 1.22 26.82
CA ILE A 131 4.07 -0.12 26.83
C ILE A 131 4.87 -0.35 28.11
N VAL A 132 5.69 0.63 28.53
CA VAL A 132 6.48 0.56 29.76
C VAL A 132 5.58 0.47 30.99
N ASN A 133 4.53 1.29 31.05
CA ASN A 133 3.60 1.29 32.18
C ASN A 133 2.82 -0.03 32.29
N GLU A 134 2.36 -0.60 31.17
CA GLU A 134 1.73 -1.92 31.15
C GLU A 134 2.69 -3.03 31.60
N SER A 135 3.94 -2.99 31.12
CA SER A 135 4.96 -3.97 31.49
C SER A 135 5.29 -3.91 32.98
N ASN A 136 5.41 -2.69 33.52
CA ASN A 136 5.65 -2.46 34.94
C ASN A 136 4.45 -2.93 35.78
N SER A 137 3.22 -2.62 35.36
CA SER A 137 1.99 -3.10 36.01
C SER A 137 1.90 -4.63 36.07
N ARG A 138 2.22 -5.32 34.96
CA ARG A 138 2.28 -6.80 34.93
C ARG A 138 3.36 -7.35 35.85
N TYR A 139 4.54 -6.72 35.89
CA TYR A 139 5.63 -7.11 36.79
C TYR A 139 5.24 -6.96 38.27
N VAL A 140 4.70 -5.80 38.67
CA VAL A 140 4.22 -5.57 40.04
C VAL A 140 3.10 -6.55 40.39
N SER A 141 2.15 -6.81 39.49
CA SER A 141 1.08 -7.80 39.72
C SER A 141 1.63 -9.21 39.98
N SER A 142 2.68 -9.62 39.26
CA SER A 142 3.34 -10.92 39.44
C SER A 142 4.13 -11.04 40.74
N LEU A 143 4.59 -9.93 41.32
CA LEU A 143 5.29 -9.90 42.62
C LEU A 143 4.34 -9.90 43.82
N VAL A 144 3.10 -9.43 43.64
CA VAL A 144 2.08 -9.33 44.71
C VAL A 144 1.22 -10.60 44.81
N THR A 145 1.33 -11.54 43.86
CA THR A 145 0.56 -12.80 43.84
C THR A 145 1.23 -14.00 44.53
N TYR A 146 2.28 -13.77 45.32
CA TYR A 146 2.96 -14.79 46.14
C TYR A 146 2.78 -14.54 47.64
#